data_AF-A0AAF0VJH2-F1
#
_entry.id   AF-A0AAF0VJH2-F1
#
_cell.length_a   1.000
_cell.length_b   1.000
_cell.length_c   1.000
_cell.angle_alpha   90.00
_cell.angle_beta   90.00
_cell.angle_gamma   90.00
#
_symmetry.space_group_name_H-M   'P 1'
#
loop_
_entity.id
_entity.type
_entity.pdbx_description
1 polymer ?
#
loop_
_entity_poly.entity_id
_entity_poly.type
_entity_poly.pdbx_seq_one_letter_code
_entity_poly.pdbx_strand_id
1 'polypeptide(L)'
;MTDISETPSIGDLADGDHPGWASRQPEESAAARRYRETFECCDIDPTDDPMTVVAEAVDAKVTVVRGALEALGDEAALNALEAVLDLASMERELIEDGARRRTFALLQVQEALSKLRVVDDVATIVDRAPRELVESCGFDRAVLFRVHESRMVMESAYFGDDRDGAEKMVAFAQSVAPPLNHMLLETEMIRRHAPAIVRDARNDPRVNRPIVDFSMTHSYVAAPVMPTGKVIGFLHADRLYSGRLVDDIDRDTVWAFAEGFGYAYERTVLLERTRRQHAEVRRALNAADEAVRALQDADLDLRKIEPVERSPAAQSLAEVHTRVLSMLTRREVEVLRLMAAGRTNQQIADELVISTGTVKSHVKRVLRKLRATNRAEAASAYVRLATAPAQGSQLH
;
A
#
# COMPACT_ATOMS: atom_id res chain seq x y z
N MET A 1 40.74 5.29 12.37
CA MET A 1 40.61 5.72 13.78
C MET A 1 40.13 7.14 13.73
N THR A 2 38.81 7.30 13.76
CA THR A 2 38.13 8.58 13.75
C THR A 2 37.16 8.50 14.91
N ASP A 3 37.31 9.44 15.83
CA ASP A 3 36.71 9.46 17.14
C ASP A 3 35.18 9.51 17.05
N ILE A 4 34.51 8.61 17.77
CA ILE A 4 33.05 8.58 17.95
C ILE A 4 32.82 9.05 19.38
N SER A 5 32.69 10.36 19.57
CA SER A 5 32.10 10.92 20.79
C SER A 5 31.70 12.38 20.57
N GLU A 6 30.43 12.59 20.21
CA GLU A 6 29.65 13.78 20.60
C GLU A 6 28.23 13.61 20.06
N THR A 7 27.36 13.02 20.89
CA THR A 7 25.91 13.21 20.75
C THR A 7 25.60 14.63 21.22
N PRO A 8 24.94 15.48 20.41
CA PRO A 8 24.62 16.84 20.84
C PRO A 8 23.67 16.81 22.04
N SER A 9 23.91 17.72 22.99
CA SER A 9 23.08 17.90 24.16
C SER A 9 21.72 18.46 23.75
N ILE A 10 20.65 18.07 24.42
CA ILE A 10 19.29 18.61 24.22
C ILE A 10 19.25 20.15 24.36
N GLY A 11 20.22 20.75 25.07
CA GLY A 11 20.39 22.20 25.17
C GLY A 11 20.85 22.90 23.89
N ASP A 12 21.53 22.19 22.99
CA ASP A 12 22.09 22.79 21.75
C ASP A 12 21.04 22.92 20.62
N LEU A 13 19.83 22.39 20.84
CA LEU A 13 18.67 22.57 19.95
C LEU A 13 17.77 23.74 20.37
N ALA A 14 18.10 24.43 21.46
CA ALA A 14 17.37 25.58 21.97
C ALA A 14 18.02 26.90 21.50
N ASP A 15 18.27 27.04 20.19
CA ASP A 15 18.51 28.36 19.61
C ASP A 15 17.20 29.17 19.73
N GLY A 16 17.24 30.20 20.58
CA GLY A 16 16.13 31.09 20.93
C GLY A 16 15.63 32.00 19.80
N ASP A 17 15.89 31.64 18.54
CA ASP A 17 15.57 32.42 17.34
C ASP A 17 14.92 31.54 16.24
N HIS A 18 14.22 30.45 16.60
CA HIS A 18 13.38 29.69 15.67
C HIS A 18 11.92 30.24 15.66
N PRO A 19 11.51 31.06 14.68
CA PRO A 19 10.10 31.42 14.52
C PRO A 19 9.37 30.25 13.87
N GLY A 20 8.53 29.49 14.59
CA GLY A 20 7.68 28.53 13.87
C GLY A 20 6.84 27.52 14.62
N TRP A 21 6.96 27.38 15.95
CA TRP A 21 6.11 26.46 16.72
C TRP A 21 5.29 27.19 17.78
N ALA A 22 5.82 28.26 18.38
CA ALA A 22 5.12 29.12 19.33
C ALA A 22 4.25 30.22 18.68
N SER A 23 4.35 30.40 17.36
CA SER A 23 3.65 31.47 16.62
C SER A 23 2.28 31.06 16.07
N ARG A 24 1.93 29.77 16.11
CA ARG A 24 0.55 29.34 15.87
C ARG A 24 -0.22 29.45 17.18
N GLN A 25 -1.01 30.52 17.32
CA GLN A 25 -2.05 30.53 18.34
C GLN A 25 -2.97 29.32 18.06
N PRO A 26 -3.26 28.48 19.07
CA PRO A 26 -4.25 27.42 18.90
C PRO A 26 -5.54 28.07 18.39
N GLU A 27 -6.07 27.57 17.26
CA GLU A 27 -7.34 28.04 16.75
C GLU A 27 -8.42 27.68 17.77
N GLU A 28 -8.77 28.67 18.59
CA GLU A 28 -9.80 28.51 19.59
C GLU A 28 -11.15 28.29 18.91
N SER A 29 -11.83 27.22 19.28
CA SER A 29 -13.17 26.94 18.77
C SER A 29 -14.14 28.05 19.18
N ALA A 30 -15.18 28.28 18.38
CA ALA A 30 -16.22 29.26 18.71
C ALA A 30 -16.88 28.97 20.08
N ALA A 31 -16.97 27.70 20.47
CA ALA A 31 -17.49 27.28 21.77
C ALA A 31 -16.56 27.66 22.93
N ALA A 32 -15.25 27.42 22.79
CA ALA A 32 -14.26 27.79 23.80
C ALA A 32 -14.21 29.31 24.00
N ARG A 33 -14.29 30.08 22.90
CA ARG A 33 -14.35 31.54 22.96
C ARG A 33 -15.59 32.01 23.70
N ARG A 34 -16.77 31.47 23.35
CA ARG A 34 -18.03 31.81 24.00
C ARG A 34 -18.05 31.44 25.48
N TYR A 35 -17.48 30.29 25.86
CA TYR A 35 -17.30 29.90 27.25
C TYR A 35 -16.45 30.95 27.99
N ARG A 36 -15.28 31.29 27.45
CA ARG A 36 -14.39 32.29 28.06
C ARG A 36 -15.10 33.64 28.23
N GLU A 37 -15.73 34.17 27.18
CA GLU A 37 -16.46 35.44 27.22
C GLU A 37 -17.63 35.42 28.22
N THR A 38 -18.35 34.31 28.32
CA THR A 38 -19.52 34.19 29.22
C THR A 38 -19.11 34.20 30.68
N PHE A 39 -17.95 33.62 31.00
CA PHE A 39 -17.50 33.45 32.37
C PHE A 39 -16.23 34.25 32.72
N GLU A 40 -15.85 35.21 31.89
CA GLU A 40 -14.69 36.10 32.08
C GLU A 40 -14.77 36.86 33.43
N CYS A 41 -15.99 37.09 33.93
CA CYS A 41 -16.26 37.78 35.18
C CYS A 41 -16.33 36.86 36.42
N CYS A 42 -16.19 35.54 36.26
CA CYS A 42 -16.49 34.56 37.31
C CYS A 42 -15.27 34.00 38.06
N ASP A 43 -14.06 34.54 37.84
CA ASP A 43 -12.82 34.12 38.52
C ASP A 43 -12.62 32.58 38.49
N ILE A 44 -12.87 31.97 37.33
CA ILE A 44 -12.76 30.52 37.11
C ILE A 44 -11.29 30.11 37.08
N ASP A 45 -10.94 29.02 37.78
CA ASP A 45 -9.59 28.45 37.71
C ASP A 45 -9.35 27.87 36.30
N PRO A 46 -8.26 28.20 35.61
CA PRO A 46 -7.95 27.64 34.28
C PRO A 46 -7.80 26.11 34.27
N THR A 47 -7.75 25.45 35.43
CA THR A 47 -7.78 23.99 35.57
C THR A 47 -9.18 23.38 35.73
N ASP A 48 -10.21 24.21 35.96
CA ASP A 48 -11.59 23.74 36.07
C ASP A 48 -12.09 23.20 34.72
N ASP A 49 -12.78 22.07 34.77
CA ASP A 49 -13.41 21.48 33.58
C ASP A 49 -14.58 22.36 33.12
N PRO A 50 -14.53 22.93 31.90
CA PRO A 50 -15.57 23.83 31.39
C PRO A 50 -16.98 23.23 31.41
N MET A 51 -17.09 21.92 31.22
CA MET A 51 -18.38 21.23 31.25
C MET A 51 -18.99 21.25 32.64
N THR A 52 -18.18 21.00 33.66
CA THR A 52 -18.58 21.05 35.08
C THR A 52 -19.01 22.46 35.47
N VAL A 53 -18.22 23.49 35.13
CA VAL A 53 -18.55 24.88 35.46
C VAL A 53 -19.86 25.35 34.81
N VAL A 54 -20.07 25.01 33.53
CA VAL A 54 -21.33 25.32 32.85
C VAL A 54 -22.51 24.59 33.48
N ALA A 55 -22.34 23.33 33.88
CA ALA A 55 -23.39 22.54 34.52
C ALA A 55 -23.84 23.17 35.85
N GLU A 56 -22.89 23.52 36.73
CA GLU A 56 -23.17 24.18 38.01
C GLU A 56 -23.88 25.54 37.81
N ALA A 57 -23.43 26.32 36.83
CA ALA A 57 -24.06 27.60 36.51
C ALA A 57 -25.50 27.45 36.00
N VAL A 58 -25.77 26.41 35.18
CA VAL A 58 -27.13 26.07 34.73
C VAL A 58 -28.00 25.68 35.92
N ASP A 59 -27.53 24.79 36.80
CA ASP A 59 -28.30 24.33 37.97
C ASP A 59 -28.64 25.49 38.94
N ALA A 60 -27.69 26.40 39.16
CA ALA A 60 -27.92 27.60 39.97
C ALA A 60 -29.02 28.50 39.35
N LYS A 61 -29.01 28.70 38.04
CA LYS A 61 -30.04 29.50 37.35
C LYS A 61 -31.39 28.80 37.33
N VAL A 62 -31.41 27.47 37.13
CA VAL A 62 -32.63 26.66 37.18
C VAL A 62 -33.29 26.76 38.55
N THR A 63 -32.52 26.74 39.63
CA THR A 63 -33.04 26.88 41.00
C THR A 63 -33.70 28.25 41.21
N VAL A 64 -33.08 29.32 40.70
CA VAL A 64 -33.65 30.69 40.77
C VAL A 64 -34.96 30.78 39.99
N VAL A 65 -35.00 30.26 38.76
CA VAL A 65 -36.21 30.30 37.92
C VAL A 65 -37.32 29.46 38.52
N ARG A 66 -37.00 28.24 38.99
CA ARG A 66 -37.96 27.34 39.66
C ARG A 66 -38.59 28.04 40.87
N GLY A 67 -37.79 28.60 41.77
CA GLY A 67 -38.31 29.29 42.95
C GLY A 67 -39.19 30.50 42.61
N ALA A 68 -38.87 31.23 41.54
CA ALA A 68 -39.71 32.33 41.06
C ALA A 68 -41.08 31.83 40.52
N LEU A 69 -41.10 30.72 39.77
CA LEU A 69 -42.33 30.12 39.25
C LEU A 69 -43.19 29.52 40.37
N GLU A 70 -42.57 28.87 41.35
CA GLU A 70 -43.26 28.36 42.55
C GLU A 70 -43.93 29.48 43.33
N ALA A 71 -43.24 30.62 43.52
CA ALA A 71 -43.80 31.79 44.19
C ALA A 71 -45.00 32.41 43.44
N LEU A 72 -45.04 32.27 42.11
CA LEU A 72 -46.16 32.71 41.27
C LEU A 72 -47.34 31.72 41.25
N GLY A 73 -47.12 30.46 41.68
CA GLY A 73 -48.13 29.40 41.65
C GLY A 73 -48.50 28.91 40.25
N ASP A 74 -47.65 29.13 39.25
CA ASP A 74 -47.89 28.72 37.86
C ASP A 74 -47.41 27.28 37.62
N GLU A 75 -48.27 26.31 37.96
CA GLU A 75 -47.97 24.89 37.78
C GLU A 75 -47.71 24.51 36.31
N ALA A 76 -48.33 25.19 35.35
CA ALA A 76 -48.13 24.90 33.93
C ALA A 76 -46.72 25.30 33.48
N ALA A 77 -46.24 26.47 33.92
CA ALA A 77 -44.88 26.92 33.66
C ALA A 77 -43.84 26.04 34.37
N LEU A 78 -44.14 25.57 35.58
CA LEU A 78 -43.25 24.66 36.33
C LEU A 78 -43.11 23.30 35.62
N ASN A 79 -44.22 22.70 35.20
CA ASN A 79 -44.22 21.45 34.43
C ASN A 79 -43.48 21.60 33.09
N ALA A 80 -43.64 22.75 32.41
CA ALA A 80 -42.92 23.04 31.18
C ALA A 80 -41.41 23.17 31.41
N LEU A 81 -40.99 23.82 32.50
CA LEU A 81 -39.58 23.92 32.89
C LEU A 81 -39.00 22.52 33.15
N GLU A 82 -39.70 21.67 33.89
CA GLU A 82 -39.25 20.29 34.16
C GLU A 82 -39.10 19.47 32.88
N ALA A 83 -40.09 19.52 31.98
CA ALA A 83 -40.00 18.82 30.70
C ALA A 83 -38.81 19.29 29.85
N VAL A 84 -38.49 20.59 29.87
CA VAL A 84 -37.31 21.13 29.16
C VAL A 84 -36.01 20.64 29.78
N LEU A 85 -35.92 20.57 31.12
CA LEU A 85 -34.74 20.05 31.82
C LEU A 85 -34.53 18.57 31.54
N ASP A 86 -35.60 17.77 31.55
CA ASP A 86 -35.54 16.35 31.21
C ASP A 86 -35.04 16.15 29.77
N LEU A 87 -35.58 16.91 28.81
CA LEU A 87 -35.12 16.87 27.42
C LEU A 87 -33.66 17.30 27.27
N ALA A 88 -33.22 18.35 27.98
CA ALA A 88 -31.83 18.81 27.95
C ALA A 88 -30.86 17.77 28.59
N SER A 89 -31.29 17.07 29.63
CA SER A 89 -30.52 15.96 30.22
C SER A 89 -30.39 14.81 29.24
N MET A 90 -31.51 14.39 28.61
CA MET A 90 -31.50 13.33 27.60
C MET A 90 -30.62 13.70 26.40
N GLU A 91 -30.67 14.95 25.92
CA GLU A 91 -29.81 15.41 24.83
C GLU A 91 -28.33 15.27 25.19
N ARG A 92 -27.94 15.67 26.41
CA ARG A 92 -26.56 15.54 26.89
C ARG A 92 -26.12 14.09 26.98
N GLU A 93 -26.95 13.23 27.57
CA GLU A 93 -26.69 11.79 27.68
C GLU A 93 -26.50 11.14 26.31
N LEU A 94 -27.33 11.51 25.32
CA LEU A 94 -27.23 11.01 23.95
C LEU A 94 -25.96 11.50 23.24
N ILE A 95 -25.54 12.75 23.48
CA ILE A 95 -24.28 13.29 22.95
C ILE A 95 -23.08 12.54 23.56
N GLU A 96 -23.07 12.36 24.88
CA GLU A 96 -22.01 11.64 25.59
C GLU A 96 -21.93 10.17 25.21
N ASP A 97 -23.07 9.49 25.08
CA ASP A 97 -23.14 8.13 24.56
C ASP A 97 -22.59 8.06 23.12
N GLY A 98 -23.00 8.99 22.26
CA GLY A 98 -22.49 9.10 20.89
C GLY A 98 -20.97 9.30 20.83
N ALA A 99 -20.42 10.16 21.70
CA ALA A 99 -18.98 10.40 21.79
C ALA A 99 -18.23 9.15 22.29
N ARG A 100 -18.75 8.47 23.30
CA ARG A 100 -18.22 7.20 23.81
C ARG A 100 -18.24 6.12 22.73
N ARG A 101 -19.35 5.95 22.01
CA ARG A 101 -19.48 4.98 20.91
C ARG A 101 -18.49 5.25 19.79
N ARG A 102 -18.29 6.51 19.37
CA ARG A 102 -17.27 6.87 18.37
C ARG A 102 -15.85 6.53 18.84
N THR A 103 -15.54 6.86 20.08
CA THR A 103 -14.21 6.57 20.66
C THR A 103 -13.94 5.08 20.67
N PHE A 104 -14.92 4.28 21.11
CA PHE A 104 -14.81 2.83 21.12
C PHE A 104 -14.69 2.24 19.71
N ALA A 105 -15.49 2.73 18.77
CA ALA A 105 -15.42 2.31 17.37
C ALA A 105 -14.03 2.56 16.75
N LEU A 106 -13.40 3.70 17.03
CA LEU A 106 -12.04 3.97 16.57
C LEU A 106 -11.01 3.00 17.15
N LEU A 107 -11.12 2.68 18.44
CA LEU A 107 -10.25 1.69 19.09
C LEU A 107 -10.41 0.30 18.46
N GLN A 108 -11.65 -0.12 18.19
CA GLN A 108 -11.95 -1.37 17.51
C GLN A 108 -11.34 -1.43 16.10
N VAL A 109 -11.44 -0.35 15.33
CA VAL A 109 -10.82 -0.25 14.00
C VAL A 109 -9.29 -0.37 14.10
N GLN A 110 -8.66 0.30 15.07
CA GLN A 110 -7.21 0.20 15.28
C GLN A 110 -6.79 -1.23 15.63
N GLU A 111 -7.55 -1.91 16.50
CA GLU A 111 -7.31 -3.31 16.84
C GLU A 111 -7.42 -4.21 15.61
N ALA A 112 -8.51 -4.07 14.85
CA ALA A 112 -8.79 -4.83 13.64
C ALA A 112 -7.66 -4.67 12.59
N LEU A 113 -7.23 -3.44 12.33
CA LEU A 113 -6.14 -3.14 11.39
C LEU A 113 -4.78 -3.68 11.87
N SER A 114 -4.55 -3.71 13.18
CA SER A 114 -3.31 -4.29 13.74
C SER A 114 -3.19 -5.79 13.43
N LYS A 115 -4.31 -6.53 13.43
CA LYS A 115 -4.39 -7.95 13.08
C LYS A 115 -4.15 -8.18 11.59
N LEU A 116 -4.57 -7.25 10.72
CA LEU A 116 -4.28 -7.31 9.29
C LEU A 116 -2.83 -6.92 8.95
N ARG A 117 -2.17 -6.12 9.79
CA ARG A 117 -0.79 -5.65 9.55
C ARG A 117 0.23 -6.79 9.51
N VAL A 118 -0.01 -7.88 10.24
CA VAL A 118 0.90 -9.03 10.31
C VAL A 118 0.71 -10.03 9.16
N VAL A 119 -0.33 -9.85 8.33
CA VAL A 119 -0.62 -10.74 7.20
C VAL A 119 0.27 -10.39 6.01
N ASP A 120 0.92 -11.41 5.44
CA ASP A 120 1.92 -11.27 4.40
C ASP A 120 1.59 -12.02 3.09
N ASP A 121 0.34 -12.49 2.98
CA ASP A 121 -0.25 -13.15 1.83
C ASP A 121 -1.54 -12.43 1.38
N VAL A 122 -1.68 -12.19 0.08
CA VAL A 122 -2.81 -11.44 -0.50
C VAL A 122 -4.14 -12.18 -0.34
N ALA A 123 -4.18 -13.52 -0.51
CA ALA A 123 -5.43 -14.26 -0.36
C ALA A 123 -5.94 -14.20 1.08
N THR A 124 -5.02 -14.35 2.03
CA THR A 124 -5.31 -14.32 3.46
C THR A 124 -5.80 -12.97 3.93
N ILE A 125 -5.19 -11.86 3.47
CA ILE A 125 -5.62 -10.52 3.92
C ILE A 125 -6.99 -10.14 3.35
N VAL A 126 -7.32 -10.61 2.14
CA VAL A 126 -8.63 -10.43 1.49
C VAL A 126 -9.72 -11.22 2.23
N ASP A 127 -9.44 -12.47 2.65
CA ASP A 127 -10.37 -13.27 3.45
C ASP A 127 -10.57 -12.71 4.87
N ARG A 128 -9.49 -12.23 5.50
CA ARG A 128 -9.56 -11.70 6.88
C ARG A 128 -10.24 -10.34 6.98
N ALA A 129 -10.22 -9.50 5.95
CA ALA A 129 -10.74 -8.14 6.07
C ALA A 129 -12.24 -8.08 6.47
N PRO A 130 -13.17 -8.81 5.82
CA PRO A 130 -14.56 -8.89 6.29
C PRO A 130 -14.69 -9.50 7.69
N ARG A 131 -13.87 -10.51 8.02
CA ARG A 131 -13.88 -11.13 9.34
C ARG A 131 -13.56 -10.13 10.44
N GLU A 132 -12.55 -9.30 10.26
CA GLU A 132 -12.15 -8.32 11.27
C GLU A 132 -13.17 -7.18 11.44
N LEU A 133 -13.91 -6.82 10.38
CA LEU A 133 -15.06 -5.92 10.54
C LEU A 133 -16.16 -6.52 11.43
N VAL A 134 -16.42 -7.82 11.28
CA VAL A 134 -17.43 -8.51 12.10
C VAL A 134 -16.93 -8.74 13.52
N GLU A 135 -15.80 -9.41 13.67
CA GLU A 135 -15.28 -9.85 14.98
C GLU A 135 -14.73 -8.71 15.83
N SER A 136 -14.02 -7.75 15.23
CA SER A 136 -13.39 -6.65 15.98
C SER A 136 -14.27 -5.40 16.02
N CYS A 137 -14.97 -5.06 14.93
CA CYS A 137 -15.79 -3.84 14.84
C CYS A 137 -17.28 -4.08 15.14
N GLY A 138 -17.68 -5.32 15.41
CA GLY A 138 -19.01 -5.66 15.89
C GLY A 138 -20.13 -5.54 14.84
N PHE A 139 -19.81 -5.67 13.56
CA PHE A 139 -20.82 -5.89 12.51
C PHE A 139 -21.31 -7.34 12.53
N ASP A 140 -22.49 -7.61 11.99
CA ASP A 140 -22.99 -8.99 11.90
C ASP A 140 -22.45 -9.70 10.66
N ARG A 141 -22.34 -8.94 9.57
CA ARG A 141 -21.89 -9.43 8.27
C ARG A 141 -21.05 -8.37 7.58
N ALA A 142 -20.03 -8.82 6.88
CA ALA A 142 -19.25 -7.97 5.99
C ALA A 142 -18.90 -8.71 4.70
N VAL A 143 -18.75 -7.94 3.62
CA VAL A 143 -18.34 -8.44 2.31
C VAL A 143 -17.34 -7.47 1.67
N LEU A 144 -16.41 -8.03 0.90
CA LEU A 144 -15.43 -7.29 0.13
C LEU A 144 -15.66 -7.52 -1.36
N PHE A 145 -15.89 -6.42 -2.07
CA PHE A 145 -15.95 -6.39 -3.53
C PHE A 145 -14.64 -5.86 -4.10
N ARG A 146 -14.14 -6.48 -5.16
CA ARG A 146 -13.09 -5.94 -6.02
C ARG A 146 -13.69 -5.36 -7.29
N VAL A 147 -13.13 -4.27 -7.76
CA VAL A 147 -13.43 -3.71 -9.07
C VAL A 147 -12.55 -4.37 -10.13
N HIS A 148 -13.17 -5.02 -11.11
CA HIS A 148 -12.48 -5.64 -12.24
C HIS A 148 -13.25 -5.35 -13.54
N GLU A 149 -12.58 -4.76 -14.53
CA GLU A 149 -13.19 -4.45 -15.84
C GLU A 149 -14.54 -3.71 -15.75
N SER A 150 -14.65 -2.73 -14.84
CA SER A 150 -15.89 -1.99 -14.57
C SER A 150 -17.05 -2.83 -14.01
N ARG A 151 -16.76 -4.01 -13.45
CA ARG A 151 -17.70 -4.85 -12.71
C ARG A 151 -17.26 -5.02 -11.27
N MET A 152 -18.24 -5.28 -10.40
CA MET A 152 -17.97 -5.67 -9.02
C MET A 152 -17.97 -7.18 -8.90
N VAL A 153 -16.88 -7.72 -8.38
CA VAL A 153 -16.72 -9.14 -8.08
C VAL A 153 -16.59 -9.27 -6.57
N MET A 154 -17.47 -10.04 -5.94
CA MET A 154 -17.32 -10.35 -4.52
C MET A 154 -16.16 -11.32 -4.34
N GLU A 155 -15.12 -10.87 -3.64
CA GLU A 155 -13.91 -11.65 -3.39
C GLU A 155 -14.04 -12.47 -2.10
N SER A 156 -14.63 -11.89 -1.07
CA SER A 156 -14.81 -12.55 0.22
C SER A 156 -16.05 -12.03 0.94
N ALA A 157 -16.60 -12.88 1.81
CA ALA A 157 -17.73 -12.60 2.68
C ALA A 157 -17.53 -13.30 4.02
N TYR A 158 -17.97 -12.65 5.11
CA TYR A 158 -17.94 -13.25 6.43
C TYR A 158 -19.19 -12.87 7.21
N PHE A 159 -19.98 -13.88 7.61
CA PHE A 159 -21.28 -13.72 8.27
C PHE A 159 -21.29 -14.31 9.69
N GLY A 160 -20.17 -14.17 10.41
CA GLY A 160 -20.01 -14.77 11.73
C GLY A 160 -20.10 -16.29 11.67
N ASP A 161 -21.04 -16.87 12.42
CA ASP A 161 -21.24 -18.32 12.48
C ASP A 161 -21.90 -18.90 11.21
N ASP A 162 -22.51 -18.07 10.37
CA ASP A 162 -23.22 -18.49 9.14
C ASP A 162 -22.26 -18.65 7.95
N ARG A 163 -21.36 -19.62 8.05
CA ARG A 163 -20.37 -19.91 6.99
C ARG A 163 -21.02 -20.32 5.66
N ASP A 164 -22.08 -21.14 5.71
CA ASP A 164 -22.79 -21.61 4.52
C ASP A 164 -23.51 -20.45 3.81
N GLY A 165 -24.12 -19.52 4.55
CA GLY A 165 -24.67 -18.29 4.01
C GLY A 165 -23.63 -17.41 3.32
N ALA A 166 -22.44 -17.28 3.91
CA ALA A 166 -21.33 -16.52 3.31
C ALA A 166 -20.83 -17.15 2.00
N GLU A 167 -20.64 -18.48 1.97
CA GLU A 167 -20.21 -19.20 0.76
C GLU A 167 -21.25 -19.08 -0.37
N LYS A 168 -22.54 -19.22 -0.03
CA LYS A 168 -23.65 -19.02 -0.98
C LYS A 168 -23.73 -17.58 -1.49
N MET A 169 -23.47 -16.59 -0.62
CA MET A 169 -23.44 -15.19 -1.02
C MET A 169 -22.37 -14.92 -2.07
N VAL A 170 -21.14 -15.40 -1.83
CA VAL A 170 -20.04 -15.21 -2.77
C VAL A 170 -20.39 -15.83 -4.12
N ALA A 171 -20.85 -17.08 -4.13
CA ALA A 171 -21.24 -17.77 -5.35
C ALA A 171 -22.36 -17.03 -6.12
N PHE A 172 -23.40 -16.58 -5.41
CA PHE A 172 -24.50 -15.83 -6.01
C PHE A 172 -24.02 -14.49 -6.57
N ALA A 173 -23.30 -13.68 -5.78
CA ALA A 173 -22.83 -12.37 -6.21
C ALA A 173 -21.87 -12.45 -7.40
N GLN A 174 -21.02 -13.47 -7.45
CA GLN A 174 -20.14 -13.74 -8.60
C GLN A 174 -20.93 -14.13 -9.86
N SER A 175 -22.06 -14.82 -9.72
CA SER A 175 -22.94 -15.15 -10.86
C SER A 175 -23.65 -13.91 -11.44
N VAL A 176 -23.97 -12.93 -10.59
CA VAL A 176 -24.63 -11.67 -10.99
C VAL A 176 -23.61 -10.67 -11.54
N ALA A 177 -22.44 -10.57 -10.92
CA ALA A 177 -21.32 -9.68 -11.28
C ALA A 177 -21.76 -8.29 -11.79
N PRO A 178 -22.40 -7.48 -10.93
CA PRO A 178 -23.10 -6.28 -11.37
C PRO A 178 -22.13 -5.25 -12.00
N PRO A 179 -22.51 -4.64 -13.13
CA PRO A 179 -21.71 -3.59 -13.75
C PRO A 179 -21.76 -2.32 -12.91
N LEU A 180 -20.63 -1.62 -12.81
CA LEU A 180 -20.55 -0.27 -12.24
C LEU A 180 -21.19 0.72 -13.22
N ASN A 181 -22.50 0.92 -13.10
CA ASN A 181 -23.25 1.89 -13.89
C ASN A 181 -23.54 3.17 -13.08
N HIS A 182 -23.97 4.22 -13.76
CA HIS A 182 -24.11 5.58 -13.22
C HIS A 182 -25.19 5.76 -12.13
N MET A 183 -26.02 4.75 -11.85
CA MET A 183 -27.10 4.83 -10.84
C MET A 183 -26.81 4.07 -9.55
N LEU A 184 -25.71 3.33 -9.47
CA LEU A 184 -25.35 2.58 -8.26
C LEU A 184 -24.65 3.45 -7.22
N LEU A 185 -24.90 3.14 -5.95
CA LEU A 185 -24.26 3.73 -4.78
C LEU A 185 -22.73 3.74 -4.90
N GLU A 186 -22.17 2.66 -5.44
CA GLU A 186 -20.73 2.46 -5.59
C GLU A 186 -20.11 3.42 -6.61
N THR A 187 -20.88 3.83 -7.62
CA THR A 187 -20.44 4.85 -8.58
C THR A 187 -20.37 6.23 -7.94
N GLU A 188 -21.28 6.54 -7.02
CA GLU A 188 -21.20 7.76 -6.22
C GLU A 188 -19.99 7.75 -5.28
N MET A 189 -19.70 6.61 -4.65
CA MET A 189 -18.50 6.45 -3.82
C MET A 189 -17.21 6.61 -4.63
N ILE A 190 -17.15 6.10 -5.87
CA ILE A 190 -16.02 6.36 -6.78
C ILE A 190 -15.92 7.85 -7.12
N ARG A 191 -17.03 8.52 -7.41
CA ARG A 191 -16.99 9.92 -7.82
C ARG A 191 -16.60 10.86 -6.69
N ARG A 192 -17.10 10.59 -5.48
CA ARG A 192 -16.93 11.48 -4.32
C ARG A 192 -15.74 11.10 -3.44
N HIS A 193 -15.20 9.89 -3.58
CA HIS A 193 -14.27 9.31 -2.62
C HIS A 193 -14.83 9.48 -1.20
N ALA A 194 -16.03 8.96 -0.96
CA ALA A 194 -16.75 9.12 0.30
C ALA A 194 -17.54 7.84 0.64
N PRO A 195 -17.76 7.55 1.93
CA PRO A 195 -18.54 6.38 2.34
C PRO A 195 -20.02 6.63 2.07
N ALA A 196 -20.80 5.56 2.11
CA ALA A 196 -22.23 5.62 1.96
C ALA A 196 -22.95 4.84 3.06
N ILE A 197 -24.17 5.27 3.35
CA ILE A 197 -25.10 4.60 4.25
C ILE A 197 -26.44 4.42 3.54
N VAL A 198 -27.00 3.22 3.62
CA VAL A 198 -28.32 2.87 3.13
C VAL A 198 -29.16 2.46 4.32
N ARG A 199 -30.16 3.26 4.66
CA ARG A 199 -31.03 3.04 5.83
C ARG A 199 -32.25 2.16 5.51
N ASP A 200 -32.65 2.11 4.24
CA ASP A 200 -33.74 1.26 3.73
C ASP A 200 -33.36 0.67 2.37
N ALA A 201 -32.66 -0.46 2.40
CA ALA A 201 -32.19 -1.13 1.20
C ALA A 201 -33.34 -1.66 0.32
N ARG A 202 -34.52 -1.90 0.90
CA ARG A 202 -35.68 -2.42 0.15
C ARG A 202 -36.38 -1.36 -0.68
N ASN A 203 -36.14 -0.08 -0.42
CA ASN A 203 -36.77 1.00 -1.18
C ASN A 203 -35.76 1.97 -1.82
N ASP A 204 -34.47 1.81 -1.56
CA ASP A 204 -33.44 2.67 -2.14
C ASP A 204 -33.17 2.29 -3.62
N PRO A 205 -33.37 3.21 -4.58
CA PRO A 205 -33.16 2.92 -6.00
C PRO A 205 -31.69 2.80 -6.40
N ARG A 206 -30.75 3.15 -5.51
CA ARG A 206 -29.31 3.15 -5.79
C ARG A 206 -28.64 1.81 -5.51
N VAL A 207 -29.38 0.82 -5.03
CA VAL A 207 -28.84 -0.48 -4.62
C VAL A 207 -29.02 -1.54 -5.70
N ASN A 208 -28.19 -2.57 -5.67
CA ASN A 208 -28.38 -3.73 -6.52
C ASN A 208 -29.49 -4.64 -5.97
N ARG A 209 -30.66 -4.63 -6.61
CA ARG A 209 -31.84 -5.36 -6.11
C ARG A 209 -31.63 -6.87 -5.94
N PRO A 210 -31.07 -7.61 -6.93
CA PRO A 210 -30.77 -9.03 -6.75
C PRO A 210 -29.92 -9.35 -5.51
N ILE A 211 -28.88 -8.56 -5.24
CA ILE A 211 -28.01 -8.75 -4.06
C ILE A 211 -28.76 -8.43 -2.76
N VAL A 212 -29.54 -7.34 -2.73
CA VAL A 212 -30.33 -6.97 -1.54
C VAL A 212 -31.38 -8.05 -1.22
N ASP A 213 -32.11 -8.54 -2.22
CA ASP A 213 -33.14 -9.56 -2.02
C ASP A 213 -32.54 -10.88 -1.54
N PHE A 214 -31.41 -11.31 -2.12
CA PHE A 214 -30.72 -12.54 -1.72
C PHE A 214 -30.10 -12.42 -0.32
N SER A 215 -29.50 -11.27 0.00
CA SER A 215 -28.88 -11.03 1.32
C SER A 215 -29.88 -10.75 2.44
N MET A 216 -31.13 -10.45 2.09
CA MET A 216 -32.18 -10.01 3.01
C MET A 216 -31.78 -8.79 3.85
N THR A 217 -30.81 -7.99 3.39
CA THR A 217 -30.33 -6.82 4.13
C THR A 217 -31.41 -5.73 4.18
N HIS A 218 -31.56 -5.09 5.34
CA HIS A 218 -32.51 -3.99 5.53
C HIS A 218 -31.81 -2.63 5.48
N SER A 219 -30.59 -2.57 6.02
CA SER A 219 -29.76 -1.37 6.07
C SER A 219 -28.30 -1.78 6.11
N TYR A 220 -27.44 -1.07 5.39
CA TYR A 220 -26.00 -1.37 5.34
C TYR A 220 -25.18 -0.11 5.12
N VAL A 221 -23.90 -0.19 5.47
CA VAL A 221 -22.89 0.83 5.19
C VAL A 221 -21.89 0.30 4.19
N ALA A 222 -21.32 1.19 3.40
CA ALA A 222 -20.29 0.83 2.44
C ALA A 222 -19.19 1.89 2.38
N ALA A 223 -17.95 1.44 2.15
CA ALA A 223 -16.81 2.30 1.94
C ALA A 223 -15.92 1.79 0.79
N PRO A 224 -15.43 2.68 -0.09
CA PRO A 224 -14.42 2.36 -1.09
C PRO A 224 -13.06 2.07 -0.45
N VAL A 225 -12.35 1.11 -1.02
CA VAL A 225 -10.96 0.78 -0.67
C VAL A 225 -10.03 1.52 -1.64
N MET A 226 -9.17 2.40 -1.11
CA MET A 226 -8.40 3.37 -1.91
C MET A 226 -6.96 3.63 -1.39
N PRO A 227 -6.02 2.68 -1.51
CA PRO A 227 -4.65 2.89 -1.03
C PRO A 227 -3.93 4.11 -1.65
N THR A 228 -4.13 4.34 -2.95
CA THR A 228 -3.46 5.41 -3.72
C THR A 228 -4.45 6.43 -4.29
N GLY A 229 -5.57 6.64 -3.61
CA GLY A 229 -6.64 7.55 -4.06
C GLY A 229 -7.46 7.06 -5.25
N LYS A 230 -7.15 5.85 -5.77
CA LYS A 230 -7.98 5.14 -6.76
C LYS A 230 -8.79 4.06 -6.06
N VAL A 231 -10.09 4.02 -6.32
CA VAL A 231 -10.96 2.92 -5.87
C VAL A 231 -10.59 1.62 -6.56
N ILE A 232 -10.24 0.62 -5.75
CA ILE A 232 -9.94 -0.76 -6.20
C ILE A 232 -11.01 -1.77 -5.78
N GLY A 233 -11.91 -1.37 -4.87
CA GLY A 233 -12.92 -2.24 -4.29
C GLY A 233 -13.83 -1.50 -3.32
N PHE A 234 -14.77 -2.23 -2.72
CA PHE A 234 -15.69 -1.71 -1.73
C PHE A 234 -15.83 -2.71 -0.58
N LEU A 235 -15.86 -2.22 0.65
CA LEU A 235 -16.25 -2.96 1.82
C LEU A 235 -17.69 -2.58 2.17
N HIS A 236 -18.52 -3.59 2.38
CA HIS A 236 -19.90 -3.41 2.83
C HIS A 236 -20.08 -4.17 4.13
N ALA A 237 -20.85 -3.61 5.05
CA ALA A 237 -21.19 -4.27 6.31
C ALA A 237 -22.61 -3.93 6.75
N ASP A 238 -23.25 -4.86 7.44
CA ASP A 238 -24.57 -4.67 8.02
C ASP A 238 -24.73 -5.28 9.42
N ARG A 239 -25.90 -5.05 9.98
CA ARG A 239 -26.32 -5.45 11.33
C ARG A 239 -27.59 -6.29 11.29
N LEU A 240 -27.65 -7.25 10.35
CA LEU A 240 -28.86 -8.04 10.11
C LEU A 240 -29.26 -8.90 11.33
N TYR A 241 -28.32 -9.63 11.92
CA TYR A 241 -28.62 -10.62 12.97
C TYR A 241 -28.99 -9.97 14.31
N SER A 242 -28.37 -8.83 14.63
CA SER A 242 -28.67 -8.00 15.79
C SER A 242 -30.00 -7.23 15.64
N GLY A 243 -30.54 -7.13 14.43
CA GLY A 243 -31.79 -6.40 14.15
C GLY A 243 -31.67 -4.88 14.27
N ARG A 244 -30.45 -4.36 14.43
CA ARG A 244 -30.18 -2.92 14.55
C ARG A 244 -30.00 -2.29 13.17
N LEU A 245 -30.56 -1.11 12.98
CA LEU A 245 -30.26 -0.30 11.79
C LEU A 245 -28.87 0.33 11.89
N VAL A 246 -28.16 0.37 10.77
CA VAL A 246 -26.86 1.06 10.72
C VAL A 246 -27.02 2.57 10.92
N ASP A 247 -26.06 3.19 11.58
CA ASP A 247 -26.00 4.64 11.81
C ASP A 247 -24.73 5.30 11.24
N ASP A 248 -24.58 6.61 11.46
CA ASP A 248 -23.44 7.36 10.94
C ASP A 248 -22.11 6.93 11.58
N ILE A 249 -22.13 6.43 12.82
CA ILE A 249 -20.92 5.89 13.47
C ILE A 249 -20.51 4.61 12.76
N ASP A 250 -21.46 3.73 12.43
CA ASP A 250 -21.18 2.52 11.65
C ASP A 250 -20.55 2.86 10.28
N ARG A 251 -21.05 3.89 9.60
CA ARG A 251 -20.50 4.35 8.31
C ARG A 251 -19.05 4.82 8.48
N ASP A 252 -18.79 5.66 9.47
CA ASP A 252 -17.47 6.24 9.72
C ASP A 252 -16.47 5.14 10.18
N THR A 253 -16.96 4.11 10.88
CA THR A 253 -16.19 2.92 11.28
C THR A 253 -15.70 2.14 10.07
N VAL A 254 -16.61 1.80 9.14
CA VAL A 254 -16.25 1.06 7.92
C VAL A 254 -15.35 1.90 7.02
N TRP A 255 -15.55 3.23 6.98
CA TRP A 255 -14.67 4.13 6.25
C TRP A 255 -13.24 4.12 6.79
N ALA A 256 -13.07 4.37 8.08
CA ALA A 256 -11.74 4.37 8.72
C ALA A 256 -11.04 3.02 8.56
N PHE A 257 -11.79 1.92 8.69
CA PHE A 257 -11.26 0.58 8.44
C PHE A 257 -10.86 0.39 6.97
N ALA A 258 -11.67 0.80 6.00
CA ALA A 258 -11.39 0.65 4.57
C ALA A 258 -10.13 1.43 4.14
N GLU A 259 -9.91 2.63 4.70
CA GLU A 259 -8.68 3.39 4.48
C GLU A 259 -7.46 2.64 5.00
N GLY A 260 -7.49 2.20 6.27
CA GLY A 260 -6.40 1.44 6.87
C GLY A 260 -6.14 0.10 6.17
N PHE A 261 -7.20 -0.60 5.78
CA PHE A 261 -7.13 -1.85 5.02
C PHE A 261 -6.49 -1.62 3.65
N GLY A 262 -6.82 -0.54 2.95
CA GLY A 262 -6.21 -0.17 1.67
C GLY A 262 -4.69 -0.14 1.77
N TYR A 263 -4.14 0.56 2.77
CA TYR A 263 -2.70 0.61 3.00
C TYR A 263 -2.10 -0.76 3.38
N ALA A 264 -2.80 -1.54 4.21
CA ALA A 264 -2.34 -2.87 4.58
C ALA A 264 -2.29 -3.82 3.37
N TYR A 265 -3.32 -3.78 2.53
CA TYR A 265 -3.42 -4.54 1.30
C TYR A 265 -2.31 -4.18 0.31
N GLU A 266 -2.09 -2.89 0.06
CA GLU A 266 -1.03 -2.43 -0.85
C GLU A 266 0.36 -2.90 -0.38
N ARG A 267 0.65 -2.76 0.92
CA ARG A 267 1.89 -3.27 1.51
C ARG A 267 2.05 -4.76 1.24
N THR A 268 1.02 -5.56 1.48
CA THR A 268 1.06 -7.02 1.28
C THR A 268 1.27 -7.37 -0.19
N VAL A 269 0.58 -6.70 -1.13
CA VAL A 269 0.79 -6.88 -2.58
C VAL A 269 2.23 -6.57 -2.99
N LEU A 270 2.81 -5.47 -2.50
CA LEU A 270 4.18 -5.07 -2.82
C LEU A 270 5.21 -6.05 -2.26
N LEU A 271 5.02 -6.54 -1.03
CA LEU A 271 5.89 -7.55 -0.42
C LEU A 271 5.83 -8.87 -1.18
N GLU A 272 4.63 -9.35 -1.53
CA GLU A 272 4.45 -10.60 -2.27
C GLU A 272 5.07 -10.51 -3.67
N ARG A 273 4.93 -9.37 -4.36
CA ARG A 273 5.56 -9.13 -5.66
C ARG A 273 7.08 -9.17 -5.58
N THR A 274 7.66 -8.52 -4.56
CA THR A 274 9.10 -8.52 -4.32
C THR A 274 9.60 -9.93 -4.03
N ARG A 275 8.89 -10.69 -3.18
CA ARG A 275 9.22 -12.10 -2.88
C ARG A 275 9.18 -12.97 -4.13
N ARG A 276 8.15 -12.81 -4.99
CA ARG A 276 8.06 -13.53 -6.27
C ARG A 276 9.24 -13.22 -7.19
N GLN A 277 9.60 -11.95 -7.33
CA GLN A 277 10.76 -11.53 -8.14
C GLN A 277 12.07 -12.11 -7.60
N HIS A 278 12.29 -12.05 -6.29
CA HIS A 278 13.47 -12.63 -5.66
C HIS A 278 13.53 -14.15 -5.87
N ALA A 279 12.40 -14.84 -5.76
CA ALA A 279 12.32 -16.29 -6.00
C ALA A 279 12.58 -16.66 -7.47
N GLU A 280 12.17 -15.82 -8.42
CA GLU A 280 12.46 -16.00 -9.84
C GLU A 280 13.95 -15.78 -10.15
N VAL A 281 14.55 -14.71 -9.64
CA VAL A 281 16.00 -14.45 -9.76
C VAL A 281 16.81 -15.60 -9.16
N ARG A 282 16.44 -16.07 -7.96
CA ARG A 282 17.13 -17.20 -7.32
C ARG A 282 17.01 -18.49 -8.14
N ARG A 283 15.84 -18.76 -8.72
CA ARG A 283 15.65 -19.92 -9.61
C ARG A 283 16.51 -19.81 -10.86
N ALA A 284 16.59 -18.65 -11.48
CA ALA A 284 17.44 -18.42 -12.65
C ALA A 284 18.93 -18.59 -12.32
N LEU A 285 19.40 -18.08 -11.17
CA LEU A 285 20.78 -18.26 -10.70
C LEU A 285 21.10 -19.75 -10.44
N ASN A 286 20.22 -20.47 -9.74
CA ASN A 286 20.42 -21.89 -9.47
C ASN A 286 20.48 -22.71 -10.77
N ALA A 287 19.60 -22.42 -11.74
CA ALA A 287 19.62 -23.09 -13.04
C ALA A 287 20.90 -22.81 -13.83
N ALA A 288 21.44 -21.58 -13.73
CA ALA A 288 22.73 -21.23 -14.32
C ALA A 288 23.88 -21.99 -13.65
N ASP A 289 23.90 -22.07 -12.31
CA ASP A 289 24.89 -22.83 -11.55
C ASP A 289 24.85 -24.33 -11.89
N GLU A 290 23.66 -24.92 -12.02
CA GLU A 290 23.48 -26.31 -12.46
C GLU A 290 24.00 -26.52 -13.89
N ALA A 291 23.72 -25.61 -14.81
CA ALA A 291 24.24 -25.69 -16.18
C ALA A 291 25.78 -25.58 -16.22
N VAL A 292 26.37 -24.72 -15.39
CA VAL A 292 27.84 -24.61 -15.24
C VAL A 292 28.43 -25.89 -14.68
N ARG A 293 27.82 -26.50 -13.65
CA ARG A 293 28.28 -27.78 -13.10
C ARG A 293 28.16 -28.92 -14.11
N ALA A 294 27.06 -29.00 -14.85
CA ALA A 294 26.89 -30.00 -15.90
C ALA A 294 27.96 -29.88 -17.00
N LEU A 295 28.37 -28.65 -17.36
CA LEU A 295 29.48 -28.42 -18.28
C LEU A 295 30.84 -28.83 -17.68
N GLN A 296 31.03 -28.68 -16.36
CA GLN A 296 32.25 -29.12 -15.68
C GLN A 296 32.33 -30.65 -15.55
N ASP A 297 31.20 -31.31 -15.28
CA ASP A 297 31.13 -32.77 -15.13
C ASP A 297 31.20 -33.50 -16.49
N ALA A 298 30.87 -32.83 -17.59
CA ALA A 298 30.82 -33.41 -18.93
C ALA A 298 32.19 -33.63 -19.62
N ASP A 299 33.33 -33.25 -19.02
CA ASP A 299 34.64 -33.43 -19.69
C ASP A 299 35.82 -33.74 -18.74
N LEU A 300 35.67 -34.79 -17.93
CA LEU A 300 36.80 -35.48 -17.30
C LEU A 300 36.76 -37.00 -17.53
N ASP A 301 36.44 -37.43 -18.76
CA ASP A 301 36.76 -38.80 -19.21
C ASP A 301 38.10 -38.75 -19.95
N LEU A 302 39.20 -38.97 -19.21
CA LEU A 302 40.56 -39.16 -19.71
C LEU A 302 40.62 -40.44 -20.58
N ARG A 303 39.97 -40.44 -21.73
CA ARG A 303 40.26 -41.42 -22.78
C ARG A 303 41.64 -41.10 -23.30
N LYS A 304 42.55 -42.06 -23.12
CA LYS A 304 43.92 -42.09 -23.65
C LYS A 304 43.96 -41.49 -25.07
N ILE A 305 44.36 -40.23 -25.16
CA ILE A 305 44.84 -39.66 -26.41
C ILE A 305 46.30 -40.12 -26.49
N GLU A 306 46.56 -41.11 -27.35
CA GLU A 306 47.92 -41.42 -27.76
C GLU A 306 48.59 -40.13 -28.26
N PRO A 307 49.88 -39.88 -27.96
CA PRO A 307 50.51 -38.62 -28.27
C PRO A 307 50.61 -38.47 -29.80
N VAL A 308 49.67 -37.72 -30.38
CA VAL A 308 49.75 -37.28 -31.77
C VAL A 308 50.85 -36.22 -31.83
N GLU A 309 51.91 -36.53 -32.56
CA GLU A 309 52.97 -35.60 -32.89
C GLU A 309 52.37 -34.29 -33.42
N ARG A 310 52.81 -33.17 -32.83
CA ARG A 310 52.34 -31.83 -33.18
C ARG A 310 52.61 -31.57 -34.66
N SER A 311 51.55 -31.50 -35.47
CA SER A 311 51.65 -31.15 -36.88
C SER A 311 52.20 -29.72 -37.07
N PRO A 312 53.05 -29.48 -38.08
CA PRO A 312 53.56 -28.15 -38.44
C PRO A 312 52.46 -27.11 -38.76
N ALA A 313 51.22 -27.55 -39.01
CA ALA A 313 50.07 -26.65 -39.17
C ALA A 313 49.69 -25.91 -37.87
N ALA A 314 49.91 -26.52 -36.69
CA ALA A 314 49.59 -25.91 -35.40
C ALA A 314 50.57 -24.78 -35.03
N GLN A 315 51.82 -24.86 -35.49
CA GLN A 315 52.83 -23.81 -35.29
C GLN A 315 52.54 -22.58 -36.17
N SER A 316 52.11 -22.80 -37.42
CA SER A 316 51.72 -21.73 -38.36
C SER A 316 50.51 -20.91 -37.88
N LEU A 317 49.52 -21.54 -37.25
CA LEU A 317 48.33 -20.86 -36.72
C LEU A 317 48.62 -20.00 -35.48
N ALA A 318 49.55 -20.43 -34.61
CA ALA A 318 49.98 -19.66 -33.44
C ALA A 318 50.77 -18.39 -33.82
N GLU A 319 51.57 -18.47 -34.90
CA GLU A 319 52.27 -17.30 -35.45
C GLU A 319 51.29 -16.28 -36.06
N VAL A 320 50.25 -16.75 -36.77
CA VAL A 320 49.19 -15.89 -37.33
C VAL A 320 48.40 -15.21 -36.20
N HIS A 321 48.08 -15.93 -35.12
CA HIS A 321 47.41 -15.39 -33.94
C HIS A 321 48.17 -14.21 -33.32
N THR A 322 49.48 -14.40 -33.12
CA THR A 322 50.37 -13.36 -32.57
C THR A 322 50.47 -12.15 -33.50
N ARG A 323 50.53 -12.37 -34.83
CA ARG A 323 50.61 -11.31 -35.83
C ARG A 323 49.34 -10.44 -35.86
N VAL A 324 48.16 -11.04 -35.80
CA VAL A 324 46.89 -10.29 -35.89
C VAL A 324 46.65 -9.43 -34.65
N LEU A 325 46.92 -9.97 -33.45
CA LEU A 325 46.81 -9.19 -32.21
C LEU A 325 47.85 -8.07 -32.13
N SER A 326 49.06 -8.28 -32.67
CA SER A 326 50.11 -7.24 -32.71
C SER A 326 49.80 -6.05 -33.63
N MET A 327 48.92 -6.21 -34.61
CA MET A 327 48.52 -5.14 -35.54
C MET A 327 47.45 -4.19 -34.97
N LEU A 328 46.73 -4.64 -33.94
CA LEU A 328 45.68 -3.87 -33.27
C LEU A 328 46.26 -3.16 -32.05
N THR A 329 45.85 -1.92 -31.85
CA THR A 329 46.12 -1.23 -30.59
C THR A 329 45.29 -1.87 -29.47
N ARG A 330 45.72 -1.72 -28.22
CA ARG A 330 44.99 -2.22 -27.04
C ARG A 330 43.50 -1.86 -27.08
N ARG A 331 43.20 -0.62 -27.46
CA ARG A 331 41.83 -0.11 -27.57
C ARG A 331 41.02 -0.74 -28.71
N GLU A 332 41.68 -1.07 -29.82
CA GLU A 332 41.05 -1.77 -30.93
C GLU A 332 40.78 -3.24 -30.60
N VAL A 333 41.64 -3.89 -29.80
CA VAL A 333 41.40 -5.25 -29.29
C VAL A 333 40.19 -5.28 -28.34
N GLU A 334 40.08 -4.32 -27.42
CA GLU A 334 38.93 -4.17 -26.52
C GLU A 334 37.62 -4.01 -27.30
N VAL A 335 37.61 -3.11 -28.30
CA VAL A 335 36.44 -2.90 -29.17
C VAL A 335 36.10 -4.16 -29.96
N LEU A 336 37.09 -4.86 -30.52
CA LEU A 336 36.89 -6.11 -31.27
C LEU A 336 36.32 -7.23 -30.39
N ARG A 337 36.78 -7.35 -29.15
CA ARG A 337 36.26 -8.33 -28.18
C ARG A 337 34.78 -8.07 -27.88
N LEU A 338 34.41 -6.81 -27.65
CA LEU A 338 33.00 -6.46 -27.38
C LEU A 338 32.12 -6.58 -28.63
N MET A 339 32.68 -6.35 -29.83
CA MET A 339 32.01 -6.67 -31.10
C MET A 339 31.72 -8.17 -31.21
N ALA A 340 32.69 -9.02 -30.86
CA ALA A 340 32.53 -10.48 -30.89
C ALA A 340 31.52 -10.99 -29.85
N ALA A 341 31.38 -10.30 -28.72
CA ALA A 341 30.33 -10.53 -27.72
C ALA A 341 28.94 -10.02 -28.12
N GLY A 342 28.77 -9.51 -29.35
CA GLY A 342 27.48 -9.05 -29.87
C GLY A 342 27.01 -7.68 -29.35
N ARG A 343 27.87 -6.91 -28.66
CA ARG A 343 27.50 -5.59 -28.13
C ARG A 343 27.24 -4.58 -29.26
N THR A 344 26.33 -3.65 -29.06
CA THR A 344 26.09 -2.52 -29.97
C THR A 344 27.13 -1.41 -29.76
N ASN A 345 27.26 -0.46 -30.70
CA ASN A 345 28.20 0.67 -30.53
C ASN A 345 27.85 1.56 -29.33
N GLN A 346 26.58 1.63 -28.92
CA GLN A 346 26.16 2.34 -27.72
C GLN A 346 26.63 1.59 -26.47
N GLN A 347 26.39 0.28 -26.39
CA GLN A 347 26.85 -0.54 -25.27
C GLN A 347 28.38 -0.53 -25.13
N ILE A 348 29.12 -0.57 -26.25
CA ILE A 348 30.58 -0.44 -26.24
C ILE A 348 31.02 0.94 -25.76
N ALA A 349 30.31 2.00 -26.16
CA ALA A 349 30.59 3.36 -25.71
C ALA A 349 30.41 3.50 -24.19
N ASP A 350 29.33 2.91 -23.66
CA ASP A 350 29.00 2.93 -22.24
C ASP A 350 30.03 2.10 -21.43
N GLU A 351 30.35 0.89 -21.87
CA GLU A 351 31.30 -0.02 -21.19
C GLU A 351 32.73 0.52 -21.21
N LEU A 352 33.12 1.19 -22.29
CA LEU A 352 34.46 1.73 -22.46
C LEU A 352 34.58 3.21 -22.06
N VAL A 353 33.48 3.84 -21.59
CA VAL A 353 33.38 5.26 -21.18
C VAL A 353 33.95 6.21 -22.25
N ILE A 354 33.48 6.07 -23.49
CA ILE A 354 33.87 6.92 -24.64
C ILE A 354 32.67 7.24 -25.52
N SER A 355 32.77 8.27 -26.38
CA SER A 355 31.67 8.60 -27.29
C SER A 355 31.40 7.49 -28.32
N THR A 356 30.15 7.36 -28.77
CA THR A 356 29.77 6.46 -29.86
C THR A 356 30.46 6.79 -31.19
N GLY A 357 30.78 8.06 -31.43
CA GLY A 357 31.60 8.50 -32.57
C GLY A 357 33.03 7.98 -32.51
N THR A 358 33.61 7.93 -31.30
CA THR A 358 34.92 7.32 -31.03
C THR A 358 34.88 5.82 -31.28
N VAL A 359 33.84 5.12 -30.82
CA VAL A 359 33.64 3.69 -31.09
C VAL A 359 33.52 3.41 -32.59
N LYS A 360 32.70 4.16 -33.34
CA LYS A 360 32.59 4.04 -34.81
C LYS A 360 33.95 4.17 -35.50
N SER A 361 34.78 5.10 -35.02
CA SER A 361 36.14 5.31 -35.53
C SER A 361 37.05 4.11 -35.24
N HIS A 362 37.00 3.54 -34.04
CA HIS A 362 37.73 2.31 -33.71
C HIS A 362 37.26 1.11 -34.53
N VAL A 363 35.95 0.92 -34.69
CA VAL A 363 35.38 -0.15 -35.54
C VAL A 363 35.87 -0.03 -36.98
N LYS A 364 35.87 1.17 -37.56
CA LYS A 364 36.38 1.39 -38.93
C LYS A 364 37.87 1.03 -39.05
N ARG A 365 38.69 1.35 -38.03
CA ARG A 365 40.11 1.00 -38.00
C ARG A 365 40.32 -0.51 -37.84
N VAL A 366 39.54 -1.17 -36.98
CA VAL A 366 39.56 -2.63 -36.79
C VAL A 366 39.21 -3.34 -38.10
N LEU A 367 38.10 -2.98 -38.75
CA LEU A 367 37.69 -3.56 -40.03
C LEU A 367 38.79 -3.41 -41.10
N ARG A 368 39.38 -2.21 -41.21
CA ARG A 368 40.48 -1.96 -42.14
C ARG A 368 41.72 -2.79 -41.83
N LYS A 369 42.12 -2.89 -40.56
CA LYS A 369 43.32 -3.63 -40.14
C LYS A 369 43.15 -5.14 -40.29
N LEU A 370 41.94 -5.66 -40.07
CA LEU A 370 41.60 -7.08 -40.25
C LEU A 370 41.19 -7.42 -41.69
N ARG A 371 41.13 -6.44 -42.59
CA ARG A 371 40.58 -6.56 -43.95
C ARG A 371 39.17 -7.18 -43.97
N ALA A 372 38.38 -6.90 -42.93
CA ALA A 372 37.01 -7.37 -42.80
C ALA A 372 36.04 -6.37 -43.44
N THR A 373 35.06 -6.90 -44.17
CA THR A 373 34.06 -6.13 -44.92
C THR A 373 32.92 -5.66 -44.01
N ASN A 374 32.64 -6.40 -42.94
CA ASN A 374 31.58 -6.09 -42.01
C ASN A 374 31.92 -6.52 -40.56
N ARG A 375 31.09 -6.05 -39.61
CA ARG A 375 31.24 -6.33 -38.17
C ARG A 375 31.22 -7.83 -37.86
N ALA A 376 30.37 -8.60 -38.54
CA ALA A 376 30.21 -10.02 -38.30
C ALA A 376 31.47 -10.80 -38.75
N GLU A 377 32.08 -10.39 -39.85
CA GLU A 377 33.32 -10.97 -40.35
C GLU A 377 34.49 -10.70 -39.40
N ALA A 378 34.59 -9.49 -38.85
CA ALA A 378 35.59 -9.17 -37.83
C ALA A 378 35.36 -9.94 -36.52
N ALA A 379 34.10 -10.05 -36.07
CA ALA A 379 33.74 -10.86 -34.90
C ALA A 379 34.10 -12.34 -35.11
N SER A 380 33.79 -12.90 -36.28
CA SER A 380 34.16 -14.27 -36.64
C SER A 380 35.67 -14.46 -36.67
N ALA A 381 36.43 -13.49 -37.20
CA ALA A 381 37.89 -13.52 -37.17
C ALA A 381 38.42 -13.58 -35.73
N TYR A 382 37.86 -12.77 -34.81
CA TYR A 382 38.24 -12.81 -33.39
C TYR A 382 37.94 -14.16 -32.74
N VAL A 383 36.77 -14.76 -32.99
CA VAL A 383 36.40 -16.07 -32.42
C VAL A 383 37.33 -17.18 -32.93
N ARG A 384 37.65 -17.18 -34.24
CA ARG A 384 38.61 -18.13 -34.83
C ARG A 384 40.03 -17.98 -34.26
N LEU A 385 40.40 -16.76 -33.87
CA LEU A 385 41.68 -16.47 -33.24
C LEU A 385 41.68 -16.88 -31.76
N ALA A 386 40.57 -16.68 -31.05
CA ALA A 386 40.44 -16.97 -29.62
C ALA A 386 40.25 -18.46 -29.29
N THR A 387 39.85 -19.30 -30.24
CA THR A 387 39.76 -20.77 -30.06
C THR A 387 41.09 -21.51 -30.27
N ALA A 388 42.19 -20.81 -30.52
CA ALA A 388 43.54 -21.40 -30.44
C ALA A 388 44.00 -21.44 -28.97
N PRO A 389 44.42 -22.60 -28.42
CA PRO A 389 44.78 -22.71 -27.01
C PRO A 389 46.00 -21.85 -26.66
N ALA A 390 45.81 -20.88 -25.77
CA ALA A 390 46.88 -20.07 -25.20
C ALA A 390 47.76 -20.92 -24.27
N GLN A 391 48.98 -21.27 -24.69
CA GLN A 391 49.99 -21.86 -23.81
C GLN A 391 50.67 -20.73 -23.01
N GLY A 392 50.73 -20.92 -21.68
CA GLY A 392 51.02 -19.89 -20.70
C GLY A 392 52.41 -19.26 -20.79
N SER A 393 52.47 -17.96 -20.49
CA SER A 393 53.69 -17.31 -20.03
C SER A 393 53.81 -17.49 -18.52
N GLN A 394 54.66 -18.43 -18.11
CA GLN A 394 55.37 -18.32 -16.85
C GLN A 394 56.36 -17.16 -16.98
N LEU A 395 56.32 -16.22 -16.05
CA LEU A 395 57.44 -15.33 -15.78
C LEU A 395 57.67 -15.32 -14.27
N HIS A 396 58.95 -15.52 -13.96
CA HIS A 396 59.64 -15.61 -12.68
C HIS A 396 59.27 -14.54 -11.66
#